data_AF-A0A961CXR4-F1
#
_entry.id   AF-A0A961CXR4-F1
#
_cell.length_a   1.000
_cell.length_b   1.000
_cell.length_c   1.000
_cell.angle_alpha   90.00
_cell.angle_beta   90.00
_cell.angle_gamma   90.00
#
_symmetry.space_group_name_H-M   'P 1'
#
loop_
_entity.id
_entity.type
_entity.pdbx_description
1 polymer ?
#
loop_
_entity_poly.entity_id
_entity_poly.type
_entity_poly.pdbx_seq_one_letter_code
_entity_poly.pdbx_strand_id
1 'polypeptide(L)'
;SDGGAALRAARSSLVSATARRRPDWLLFTSANAVAAFLGDGDLTGALEGIAVAAVGVRTAQALEGAGVGVDLVPERFVAESLLAAFPEPPAGGLVWFPRAEVAREVLPEGLARMGWQVEVIPAYRTVAARPGEALRSEVRRADAVVFASASAVTGFVDAYGTATPPVVAAIGPVTAERARQLGIEVQVQPEEHTLDATIRALAEHLTR
;
A
#
# COMPACT_ATOMS: atom_id res chain seq x y z
N SER A 1 10.63 -4.99 -14.19
CA SER A 1 9.47 -5.73 -13.68
C SER A 1 9.42 -7.12 -14.31
N ASP A 2 9.27 -8.14 -13.47
CA ASP A 2 9.26 -9.57 -13.81
C ASP A 2 7.85 -10.10 -14.16
N GLY A 3 6.87 -9.20 -14.32
CA GLY A 3 5.48 -9.58 -14.59
C GLY A 3 4.82 -10.40 -13.46
N GLY A 4 5.28 -10.25 -12.21
CA GLY A 4 4.78 -10.99 -11.05
C GLY A 4 5.27 -12.44 -10.99
N ALA A 5 6.34 -12.77 -11.71
CA ALA A 5 6.92 -14.11 -11.71
C ALA A 5 7.42 -14.51 -10.31
N ALA A 6 8.07 -13.61 -9.58
CA ALA A 6 8.52 -13.86 -8.21
C ALA A 6 7.34 -14.17 -7.27
N LEU A 7 6.25 -13.43 -7.39
CA LEU A 7 5.04 -13.63 -6.60
C LEU A 7 4.39 -14.99 -6.90
N ARG A 8 4.23 -15.34 -8.18
CA ARG A 8 3.69 -16.65 -8.58
C ARG A 8 4.59 -17.78 -8.11
N ALA A 9 5.90 -17.66 -8.28
CA ALA A 9 6.86 -18.66 -7.82
C ALA A 9 6.77 -18.86 -6.30
N ALA A 10 6.73 -17.79 -5.51
CA ALA A 10 6.57 -17.87 -4.06
C ALA A 10 5.28 -18.59 -3.66
N ARG A 11 4.13 -18.23 -4.27
CA ARG A 11 2.85 -18.90 -4.01
C ARG A 11 2.90 -20.39 -4.38
N SER A 12 3.46 -20.73 -5.54
CA SER A 12 3.63 -22.13 -5.95
C SER A 12 4.51 -22.92 -4.98
N SER A 13 5.59 -22.31 -4.48
CA SER A 13 6.49 -22.93 -3.50
C SER A 13 5.82 -23.24 -2.17
N LEU A 14 4.83 -22.46 -1.74
CA LEU A 14 4.03 -22.77 -0.54
C LEU A 14 3.16 -24.02 -0.72
N VAL A 15 2.63 -24.24 -1.92
CA VAL A 15 1.65 -25.30 -2.20
C VAL A 15 2.33 -26.62 -2.59
N SER A 16 3.43 -26.59 -3.34
CA SER A 16 4.04 -27.82 -3.89
C SER A 16 5.47 -28.13 -3.46
N ALA A 17 6.02 -27.47 -2.43
CA ALA A 17 7.39 -27.69 -1.94
C ALA A 17 8.45 -27.71 -3.06
N THR A 18 8.31 -26.82 -4.05
CA THR A 18 9.26 -26.69 -5.17
C THR A 18 9.92 -25.31 -5.18
N ALA A 19 11.13 -25.23 -5.78
CA ALA A 19 11.91 -24.04 -6.14
C ALA A 19 12.37 -23.05 -5.04
N ARG A 20 11.61 -22.82 -3.95
CA ARG A 20 12.01 -21.96 -2.82
C ARG A 20 11.86 -22.70 -1.49
N ARG A 21 12.74 -22.40 -0.54
CA ARG A 21 12.59 -22.87 0.84
C ARG A 21 11.40 -22.18 1.49
N ARG A 22 10.59 -22.94 2.22
CA ARG A 22 9.44 -22.42 2.97
C ARG A 22 9.94 -21.44 4.07
N PRO A 23 9.32 -20.26 4.22
CA PRO A 23 9.75 -19.29 5.23
C PRO A 23 9.27 -19.70 6.62
N ASP A 24 10.00 -19.25 7.63
CA ASP A 24 9.55 -19.28 9.02
C ASP A 24 8.54 -18.15 9.29
N TRP A 25 8.72 -17.01 8.60
CA TRP A 25 7.83 -15.85 8.71
C TRP A 25 7.39 -15.27 7.37
N LEU A 26 6.12 -14.86 7.30
CA LEU A 26 5.58 -13.97 6.29
C LEU A 26 5.35 -12.58 6.88
N LEU A 27 5.93 -11.57 6.24
CA LEU A 27 5.85 -10.19 6.70
C LEU A 27 5.04 -9.33 5.72
N PHE A 28 4.05 -8.59 6.23
CA PHE A 28 3.25 -7.65 5.45
C PHE A 28 3.25 -6.25 6.04
N THR A 29 3.43 -5.24 5.20
CA THR A 29 3.36 -3.82 5.59
C THR A 29 2.19 -3.08 4.97
N SER A 30 1.44 -3.71 4.06
CA SER A 30 0.27 -3.10 3.42
C SER A 30 -0.79 -4.14 3.10
N ALA A 31 -2.07 -3.74 3.20
CA ALA A 31 -3.20 -4.56 2.76
C ALA A 31 -3.12 -4.91 1.26
N ASN A 32 -2.48 -4.07 0.44
CA ASN A 32 -2.26 -4.35 -0.97
C ASN A 32 -1.29 -5.54 -1.18
N ALA A 33 -0.25 -5.65 -0.35
CA ALA A 33 0.64 -6.80 -0.40
C ALA A 33 -0.08 -8.09 0.03
N VAL A 34 -0.96 -8.01 1.04
CA VAL A 34 -1.82 -9.13 1.45
C VAL A 34 -2.71 -9.57 0.30
N ALA A 35 -3.47 -8.64 -0.28
CA ALA A 35 -4.39 -8.93 -1.39
C ALA A 35 -3.64 -9.52 -2.61
N ALA A 36 -2.49 -8.97 -2.97
CA ALA A 36 -1.70 -9.47 -4.09
C ALA A 36 -1.12 -10.86 -3.82
N PHE A 37 -0.62 -11.11 -2.61
CA PHE A 37 0.02 -12.37 -2.24
C PHE A 37 -0.98 -13.52 -2.07
N LEU A 38 -2.09 -13.29 -1.37
CA LEU A 38 -3.13 -14.29 -1.20
C LEU A 38 -3.88 -14.52 -2.52
N GLY A 39 -4.15 -13.43 -3.27
CA GLY A 39 -4.96 -13.46 -4.48
C GLY A 39 -6.34 -14.06 -4.22
N ASP A 40 -6.94 -14.65 -5.26
CA ASP A 40 -8.24 -15.34 -5.15
C ASP A 40 -8.13 -16.82 -4.72
N GLY A 41 -6.93 -17.28 -4.33
CA GLY A 41 -6.69 -18.67 -3.97
C GLY A 41 -6.73 -18.88 -2.46
N ASP A 42 -7.27 -20.01 -2.02
CA ASP A 42 -7.16 -20.42 -0.62
C ASP A 42 -5.74 -20.96 -0.35
N LEU A 43 -4.94 -20.13 0.32
CA LEU A 43 -3.60 -20.49 0.77
C LEU A 43 -3.56 -20.84 2.27
N THR A 44 -4.69 -20.81 2.99
CA THR A 44 -4.71 -20.92 4.45
C THR A 44 -4.01 -22.20 4.94
N GLY A 45 -4.33 -23.35 4.33
CA GLY A 45 -3.63 -24.62 4.63
C GLY A 45 -2.14 -24.61 4.26
N ALA A 46 -1.76 -23.91 3.20
CA ALA A 46 -0.36 -23.79 2.80
C ALA A 46 0.46 -22.88 3.74
N LEU A 47 -0.19 -22.09 4.59
CA LEU A 47 0.44 -21.23 5.59
C LEU A 47 0.59 -21.91 6.96
N GLU A 48 0.11 -23.13 7.15
CA GLU A 48 0.18 -23.82 8.46
C GLU A 48 1.62 -23.94 8.99
N GLY A 49 1.88 -23.42 10.19
CA GLY A 49 3.22 -23.42 10.78
C GLY A 49 4.18 -22.36 10.22
N ILE A 50 3.68 -21.40 9.44
CA ILE A 50 4.40 -20.17 9.09
C ILE A 50 3.83 -19.05 9.96
N ALA A 51 4.69 -18.33 10.67
CA ALA A 51 4.26 -17.20 11.47
C ALA A 51 4.04 -15.96 10.59
N VAL A 52 3.09 -15.10 10.94
CA VAL A 52 2.68 -13.94 10.15
C VAL A 52 2.82 -12.65 10.95
N ALA A 53 3.54 -11.68 10.40
CA ALA A 53 3.70 -10.35 10.96
C ALA A 53 3.02 -9.29 10.09
N ALA A 54 2.31 -8.35 10.71
CA ALA A 54 1.69 -7.21 10.06
C ALA A 54 2.09 -5.90 10.76
N VAL A 55 2.54 -4.89 10.00
CA VAL A 55 2.96 -3.60 10.62
C VAL A 55 1.78 -2.76 11.11
N GLY A 56 0.64 -2.78 10.45
CA GLY A 56 -0.48 -1.89 10.77
C GLY A 56 -1.82 -2.59 10.86
N VAL A 57 -2.74 -2.00 11.63
CA VAL A 57 -4.10 -2.53 11.90
C VAL A 57 -4.83 -2.92 10.61
N ARG A 58 -4.80 -2.07 9.59
CA ARG A 58 -5.45 -2.37 8.31
C ARG A 58 -4.86 -3.58 7.59
N THR A 59 -3.55 -3.81 7.73
CA THR A 59 -2.89 -4.99 7.16
C THR A 59 -3.28 -6.24 7.93
N ALA A 60 -3.33 -6.17 9.27
CA ALA A 60 -3.77 -7.28 10.11
C ALA A 60 -5.23 -7.66 9.81
N GLN A 61 -6.12 -6.67 9.74
CA GLN A 61 -7.53 -6.87 9.36
C GLN A 61 -7.69 -7.51 7.98
N ALA A 62 -6.84 -7.15 7.02
CA ALA A 62 -6.86 -7.76 5.69
C ALA A 62 -6.45 -9.24 5.71
N LEU A 63 -5.51 -9.62 6.58
CA LEU A 63 -5.11 -11.03 6.78
C LEU A 63 -6.21 -11.82 7.50
N GLU A 64 -6.75 -11.27 8.59
CA GLU A 64 -7.84 -11.88 9.35
C GLU A 64 -9.09 -12.08 8.49
N GLY A 65 -9.46 -11.09 7.68
CA GLY A 65 -10.58 -11.19 6.73
C GLY A 65 -10.37 -12.26 5.64
N ALA A 66 -9.12 -12.67 5.41
CA ALA A 66 -8.77 -13.77 4.52
C ALA A 66 -8.56 -15.11 5.26
N GLY A 67 -8.89 -15.18 6.54
CA GLY A 67 -8.74 -16.39 7.37
C GLY A 67 -7.30 -16.69 7.80
N VAL A 68 -6.39 -15.72 7.69
CA VAL A 68 -4.98 -15.86 8.08
C VAL A 68 -4.75 -15.23 9.45
N GLY A 69 -4.31 -16.03 10.41
CA GLY A 69 -3.92 -15.55 11.74
C GLY A 69 -2.69 -14.66 11.69
N VAL A 70 -2.63 -13.65 12.57
CA VAL A 70 -1.49 -12.72 12.69
C VAL A 70 -0.83 -12.92 14.05
N ASP A 71 0.44 -13.35 14.03
CA ASP A 71 1.21 -13.67 15.23
C ASP A 71 1.90 -12.43 15.83
N LEU A 72 2.18 -11.42 15.00
CA LEU A 72 2.88 -10.21 15.45
C LEU A 72 2.31 -8.95 14.80
N VAL A 73 1.82 -8.03 15.64
CA VAL A 73 1.56 -6.63 15.29
C VAL A 73 2.33 -5.75 16.27
N PRO A 74 3.18 -4.82 15.81
CA PRO A 74 3.96 -3.98 16.71
C PRO A 74 3.07 -2.96 17.43
N GLU A 75 3.53 -2.49 18.60
CA GLU A 75 2.85 -1.45 19.38
C GLU A 75 2.68 -0.15 18.58
N ARG A 76 3.71 0.24 17.82
CA ARG A 76 3.65 1.36 16.88
C ARG A 76 3.66 0.83 15.44
N PHE A 77 2.80 1.37 14.59
CA PHE A 77 2.62 0.89 13.21
C PHE A 77 3.70 1.39 12.25
N VAL A 78 4.97 1.19 12.61
CA VAL A 78 6.16 1.60 11.87
C VAL A 78 7.19 0.47 11.82
N ALA A 79 8.07 0.52 10.82
CA ALA A 79 9.07 -0.52 10.56
C ALA A 79 10.00 -0.78 11.75
N GLU A 80 10.43 0.28 12.42
CA GLU A 80 11.36 0.24 13.54
C GLU A 80 10.76 -0.45 14.76
N SER A 81 9.47 -0.23 15.02
CA SER A 81 8.77 -0.89 16.12
C SER A 81 8.55 -2.37 15.84
N LEU A 82 8.36 -2.75 14.58
CA LEU A 82 8.32 -4.16 14.20
C LEU A 82 9.67 -4.82 14.40
N LEU A 83 10.77 -4.20 13.96
CA LEU A 83 12.12 -4.73 14.17
C LEU A 83 12.42 -4.98 15.64
N ALA A 84 12.02 -4.05 16.52
CA ALA A 84 12.23 -4.19 17.96
C ALA A 84 11.42 -5.34 18.59
N ALA A 85 10.30 -5.74 17.98
CA ALA A 85 9.43 -6.80 18.47
C ALA A 85 9.63 -8.14 17.73
N PHE A 86 10.39 -8.14 16.64
CA PHE A 86 10.61 -9.35 15.83
C PHE A 86 11.52 -10.32 16.58
N PRO A 87 11.22 -11.63 16.58
CA PRO A 87 12.04 -12.59 17.32
C PRO A 87 13.44 -12.74 16.71
N GLU A 88 14.39 -13.18 17.53
CA GLU A 88 15.70 -13.62 17.07
C GLU A 88 15.57 -14.82 16.12
N PRO A 89 16.38 -14.89 15.06
CA PRO A 89 16.29 -15.97 14.08
C PRO A 89 16.80 -17.31 14.65
N PRO A 90 16.18 -18.43 14.28
CA PRO A 90 16.86 -19.72 14.34
C PRO A 90 18.05 -19.73 13.37
N ALA A 91 18.93 -20.72 13.48
CA ALA A 91 20.03 -20.89 12.54
C ALA A 91 19.50 -21.02 11.09
N GLY A 92 19.79 -20.02 10.25
CA GLY A 92 19.29 -19.95 8.88
C GLY A 92 17.80 -19.57 8.76
N GLY A 93 17.21 -18.90 9.75
CA GLY A 93 15.82 -18.44 9.69
C GLY A 93 15.51 -17.61 8.44
N LEU A 94 14.35 -17.83 7.84
CA LEU A 94 13.93 -17.21 6.59
C LEU A 94 12.62 -16.43 6.74
N VAL A 95 12.65 -15.16 6.33
CA VAL A 95 11.49 -14.28 6.22
C VAL A 95 11.19 -14.04 4.75
N TRP A 96 9.95 -14.28 4.35
CA TRP A 96 9.43 -13.80 3.09
C TRP A 96 8.72 -12.47 3.31
N PHE A 97 9.07 -11.47 2.50
CA PHE A 97 8.51 -10.14 2.60
C PHE A 97 7.85 -9.71 1.28
N PRO A 98 6.56 -10.06 1.08
CA PRO A 98 5.73 -9.48 0.03
C PRO A 98 5.53 -7.97 0.22
N ARG A 99 5.94 -7.16 -0.76
CA ARG A 99 5.82 -5.69 -0.70
C ARG A 99 5.72 -5.05 -2.08
N ALA A 100 5.56 -3.72 -2.10
CA ALA A 100 5.70 -2.94 -3.32
C ALA A 100 7.09 -3.14 -3.96
N GLU A 101 7.16 -3.19 -5.30
CA GLU A 101 8.40 -3.28 -6.09
C GLU A 101 9.40 -2.19 -5.70
N VAL A 102 8.91 -1.00 -5.35
CA VAL A 102 9.71 0.11 -4.81
C VAL A 102 9.20 0.46 -3.42
N ALA A 103 10.05 0.32 -2.41
CA ALA A 103 9.76 0.68 -1.02
C ALA A 103 11.07 0.90 -0.24
N ARG A 104 10.97 1.28 1.04
CA ARG A 104 12.13 1.53 1.91
C ARG A 104 12.78 0.22 2.35
N GLU A 105 14.12 0.22 2.46
CA GLU A 105 14.92 -0.96 2.84
C GLU A 105 15.10 -1.18 4.35
N VAL A 106 14.44 -0.37 5.19
CA VAL A 106 14.53 -0.43 6.65
C VAL A 106 14.28 -1.84 7.21
N LEU A 107 13.23 -2.53 6.74
CA LEU A 107 12.88 -3.87 7.24
C LEU A 107 13.83 -4.97 6.72
N PRO A 108 14.12 -5.09 5.40
CA PRO A 108 15.09 -6.06 4.91
C PRO A 108 16.47 -5.90 5.56
N GLU A 109 16.98 -4.68 5.65
CA GLU A 109 18.30 -4.42 6.25
C GLU A 109 18.28 -4.62 7.77
N GLY A 110 17.19 -4.26 8.44
CA GLY A 110 17.03 -4.48 9.88
C GLY A 110 17.01 -5.96 10.24
N LEU A 111 16.17 -6.75 9.57
CA LEU A 111 16.06 -8.19 9.80
C LEU A 111 17.35 -8.93 9.41
N ALA A 112 18.01 -8.53 8.31
CA ALA A 112 19.29 -9.10 7.93
C ALA A 112 20.38 -8.84 9.00
N ARG A 113 20.39 -7.65 9.63
CA ARG A 113 21.30 -7.36 10.76
C ARG A 113 21.02 -8.20 12.00
N MET A 114 19.78 -8.63 12.20
CA MET A 114 19.41 -9.58 13.26
C MET A 114 19.80 -11.03 12.91
N GLY A 115 20.22 -11.30 11.66
CA GLY A 115 20.64 -12.63 11.20
C GLY A 115 19.57 -13.40 10.42
N TRP A 116 18.41 -12.80 10.14
CA TRP A 116 17.40 -13.38 9.27
C TRP A 116 17.86 -13.38 7.81
N GLN A 117 17.60 -14.46 7.08
CA GLN A 117 17.57 -14.43 5.62
C GLN A 117 16.25 -13.77 5.20
N VAL A 118 16.30 -12.75 4.35
CA VAL A 118 15.11 -12.03 3.89
C VAL A 118 14.96 -12.17 2.38
N GLU A 119 13.87 -12.79 1.95
CA GLU A 119 13.46 -12.80 0.55
C GLU A 119 12.39 -11.74 0.31
N VAL A 120 12.77 -10.66 -0.37
CA VAL A 120 11.82 -9.65 -0.84
C VAL A 120 11.06 -10.19 -2.04
N ILE A 121 9.74 -10.17 -1.95
CA ILE A 121 8.83 -10.62 -3.01
C ILE A 121 8.08 -9.39 -3.53
N PRO A 122 8.40 -8.88 -4.74
CA PRO A 122 7.62 -7.83 -5.37
C PRO A 122 6.19 -8.31 -5.63
N ALA A 123 5.25 -7.87 -4.79
CA ALA A 123 3.86 -8.31 -4.82
C ALA A 123 2.99 -7.40 -5.70
N TYR A 124 3.25 -6.10 -5.67
CA TYR A 124 2.57 -5.14 -6.52
C TYR A 124 3.52 -4.00 -6.89
N ARG A 125 3.10 -3.20 -7.87
CA ARG A 125 3.78 -1.95 -8.20
C ARG A 125 2.75 -0.86 -8.39
N THR A 126 3.12 0.35 -8.02
CA THR A 126 2.36 1.53 -8.40
C THR A 126 2.64 1.83 -9.87
N VAL A 127 1.60 1.81 -10.70
CA VAL A 127 1.69 2.24 -12.10
C VAL A 127 0.97 3.57 -12.26
N ALA A 128 1.53 4.44 -13.10
CA ALA A 128 0.83 5.66 -13.50
C ALA A 128 -0.48 5.29 -14.20
N ALA A 129 -1.57 5.94 -13.80
CA ALA A 129 -2.86 5.77 -14.46
C ALA A 129 -2.77 6.29 -15.91
N ARG A 130 -3.29 5.51 -16.86
CA ARG A 130 -3.44 5.92 -18.27
C ARG A 130 -4.92 5.88 -18.63
N PRO A 131 -5.71 6.87 -18.19
CA PRO A 131 -7.14 6.89 -18.42
C PRO A 131 -7.43 7.04 -19.92
N GLY A 132 -8.37 6.22 -20.43
CA GLY A 132 -8.93 6.39 -21.76
C GLY A 132 -9.81 7.64 -21.87
N GLU A 133 -10.19 8.01 -23.08
CA GLU A 133 -10.93 9.27 -23.33
C GLU A 133 -12.28 9.32 -22.62
N ALA A 134 -12.97 8.18 -22.46
CA ALA A 134 -14.24 8.12 -21.72
C ALA A 134 -14.07 8.61 -20.26
N LEU A 135 -13.12 8.04 -19.52
CA LEU A 135 -12.85 8.44 -18.13
C LEU A 135 -12.33 9.88 -18.03
N ARG A 136 -11.51 10.32 -18.99
CA ARG A 136 -11.08 11.73 -19.05
C ARG A 136 -12.27 12.68 -19.24
N SER A 137 -13.22 12.29 -20.08
CA SER A 137 -14.45 13.07 -20.31
C SER A 137 -15.33 13.11 -19.07
N GLU A 138 -15.48 11.99 -18.36
CA GLU A 138 -16.22 11.93 -17.08
C GLU A 138 -15.58 12.83 -16.03
N VAL A 139 -14.26 12.76 -15.86
CA VAL A 139 -13.53 13.63 -14.93
C VAL A 139 -13.74 15.11 -15.29
N ARG A 140 -13.67 15.49 -16.57
CA ARG A 140 -13.92 16.89 -17.00
C ARG A 140 -15.36 17.35 -16.78
N ARG A 141 -16.31 16.42 -16.69
CA ARG A 141 -17.74 16.71 -16.45
C ARG A 141 -18.13 16.69 -14.98
N ALA A 142 -17.25 16.22 -14.09
CA ALA A 142 -17.50 16.24 -12.67
C ALA A 142 -17.59 17.69 -12.16
N ASP A 143 -18.39 17.89 -11.11
CA ASP A 143 -18.51 19.20 -10.47
C ASP A 143 -17.25 19.54 -9.66
N ALA A 144 -16.59 18.51 -9.11
CA ALA A 144 -15.42 18.66 -8.27
C ALA A 144 -14.45 17.49 -8.35
N VAL A 145 -13.19 17.75 -7.96
CA VAL A 145 -12.16 16.73 -7.67
C VAL A 145 -11.61 16.93 -6.26
N VAL A 146 -11.36 15.83 -5.56
CA VAL A 146 -10.77 15.83 -4.21
C VAL A 146 -9.39 15.18 -4.24
N PHE A 147 -8.38 15.90 -3.76
CA PHE A 147 -7.03 15.38 -3.56
C PHE A 147 -6.76 15.11 -2.08
N ALA A 148 -6.62 13.83 -1.74
CA ALA A 148 -6.30 13.36 -0.39
C ALA A 148 -4.79 13.26 -0.11
N SER A 149 -3.93 13.54 -1.09
CA SER A 149 -2.48 13.55 -0.91
C SER A 149 -1.76 14.30 -2.05
N ALA A 150 -0.54 14.79 -1.78
CA ALA A 150 0.34 15.37 -2.80
C ALA A 150 0.70 14.38 -3.92
N SER A 151 0.79 13.09 -3.61
CA SER A 151 1.01 12.04 -4.63
C SER A 151 -0.21 11.85 -5.54
N ALA A 152 -1.43 12.02 -5.03
CA ALA A 152 -2.65 11.97 -5.83
C ALA A 152 -2.72 13.14 -6.83
N VAL A 153 -2.30 14.34 -6.42
CA VAL A 153 -2.19 15.50 -7.32
C VAL A 153 -1.21 15.20 -8.45
N THR A 154 -0.01 14.73 -8.11
CA THR A 154 1.03 14.42 -9.11
C THR A 154 0.53 13.36 -10.09
N GLY A 155 -0.03 12.26 -9.57
CA GLY A 155 -0.59 11.20 -10.41
C GLY A 155 -1.77 11.66 -11.26
N PHE A 156 -2.59 12.60 -10.77
CA PHE A 156 -3.66 13.20 -11.56
C PHE A 156 -3.09 14.03 -12.71
N VAL A 157 -2.10 14.89 -12.47
CA VAL A 157 -1.49 15.71 -13.54
C VAL A 157 -0.80 14.84 -14.58
N ASP A 158 -0.08 13.81 -14.15
CA ASP A 158 0.55 12.85 -15.08
C ASP A 158 -0.50 12.12 -15.93
N ALA A 159 -1.64 11.77 -15.33
CA ALA A 159 -2.69 11.00 -15.98
C ALA A 159 -3.61 11.88 -16.85
N TYR A 160 -4.06 13.03 -16.36
CA TYR A 160 -5.14 13.86 -16.92
C TYR A 160 -4.65 15.22 -17.45
N GLY A 161 -3.40 15.60 -17.17
CA GLY A 161 -2.91 16.97 -17.35
C GLY A 161 -3.44 17.89 -16.25
N THR A 162 -3.39 19.20 -16.48
CA THR A 162 -3.88 20.21 -15.53
C THR A 162 -5.37 20.53 -15.67
N ALA A 163 -6.06 19.87 -16.61
CA ALA A 163 -7.51 20.02 -16.80
C ALA A 163 -8.25 19.39 -15.61
N THR A 164 -8.90 20.23 -14.80
CA THR A 164 -9.64 19.83 -13.61
C THR A 164 -11.12 20.22 -13.73
N PRO A 165 -12.00 19.57 -12.96
CA PRO A 165 -13.32 20.12 -12.62
C PRO A 165 -13.27 21.57 -12.13
N PRO A 166 -14.40 22.30 -12.16
CA PRO A 166 -14.47 23.68 -11.68
C PRO A 166 -14.03 23.84 -10.22
N VAL A 167 -14.28 22.84 -9.38
CA VAL A 167 -13.94 22.87 -7.95
C VAL A 167 -12.88 21.82 -7.63
N VAL A 168 -11.75 22.26 -7.09
CA VAL A 168 -10.68 21.43 -6.58
C VAL A 168 -10.63 21.56 -5.06
N ALA A 169 -10.76 20.44 -4.37
CA ALA A 169 -10.58 20.34 -2.94
C ALA A 169 -9.27 19.62 -2.61
N ALA A 170 -8.51 20.14 -1.65
CA ALA A 170 -7.32 19.48 -1.11
C ALA A 170 -7.52 19.21 0.39
N ILE A 171 -7.14 18.02 0.85
CA ILE A 171 -7.30 17.62 2.25
C ILE A 171 -6.52 18.49 3.23
N GLY A 172 -5.46 19.16 2.77
CA GLY A 172 -4.60 19.97 3.64
C GLY A 172 -3.52 20.72 2.88
N PRO A 173 -2.71 21.53 3.59
CA PRO A 173 -1.83 22.53 3.01
C PRO A 173 -0.74 21.93 2.10
N VAL A 174 -0.15 20.79 2.48
CA VAL A 174 0.88 20.10 1.67
C VAL A 174 0.32 19.66 0.32
N THR A 175 -0.91 19.13 0.32
CA THR A 175 -1.58 18.70 -0.91
C THR A 175 -1.96 19.90 -1.77
N ALA A 176 -2.48 20.97 -1.16
CA ALA A 176 -2.84 22.19 -1.88
C ALA A 176 -1.63 22.90 -2.49
N GLU A 177 -0.51 22.96 -1.75
CA GLU A 177 0.75 23.49 -2.25
C GLU A 177 1.25 22.70 -3.46
N ARG A 178 1.20 21.36 -3.39
CA ARG A 178 1.57 20.52 -4.53
C ARG A 178 0.69 20.76 -5.76
N ALA A 179 -0.62 21.00 -5.58
CA ALA A 179 -1.53 21.36 -6.66
C ALA A 179 -1.13 22.68 -7.32
N ARG A 180 -0.87 23.73 -6.53
CA ARG A 180 -0.43 25.04 -7.03
C ARG A 180 0.91 24.96 -7.78
N GLN A 181 1.88 24.21 -7.24
CA GLN A 181 3.17 23.96 -7.91
C GLN A 181 3.03 23.31 -9.29
N LEU A 182 1.95 22.54 -9.51
CA LEU A 182 1.65 21.87 -10.77
C LEU A 182 0.63 22.65 -11.63
N GLY A 183 0.30 23.89 -11.28
CA GLY A 183 -0.60 24.74 -12.04
C GLY A 183 -2.09 24.43 -11.85
N ILE A 184 -2.46 23.81 -10.73
CA ILE A 184 -3.86 23.59 -10.33
C ILE A 184 -4.22 24.52 -9.17
N GLU A 185 -5.26 25.34 -9.37
CA GLU A 185 -5.85 26.16 -8.32
C GLU A 185 -6.74 25.32 -7.39
N VAL A 186 -6.74 25.65 -6.10
CA VAL A 186 -7.50 24.94 -5.06
C VAL A 186 -8.50 25.89 -4.42
N GLN A 187 -9.79 25.59 -4.56
CA GLN A 187 -10.90 26.39 -4.06
C GLN A 187 -11.32 25.99 -2.65
N VAL A 188 -11.12 24.71 -2.28
CA VAL A 188 -11.54 24.17 -0.99
C VAL A 188 -10.37 23.53 -0.27
N GLN A 189 -10.08 24.00 0.94
CA GLN A 189 -9.10 23.39 1.83
C GLN A 189 -9.62 23.55 3.28
N PRO A 190 -10.04 22.46 3.96
CA PRO A 190 -10.52 22.55 5.33
C PRO A 190 -9.37 22.83 6.30
N GLU A 191 -9.69 23.45 7.44
CA GLU A 191 -8.75 23.62 8.55
C GLU A 191 -8.39 22.26 9.18
N GLU A 192 -9.39 21.38 9.33
CA GLU A 192 -9.17 20.01 9.79
C GLU A 192 -8.78 19.12 8.61
N HIS A 193 -7.60 18.49 8.68
CA HIS A 193 -7.03 17.74 7.56
C HIS A 193 -7.53 16.29 7.47
N THR A 194 -8.84 16.11 7.56
CA THR A 194 -9.53 14.83 7.46
C THR A 194 -10.37 14.76 6.18
N LEU A 195 -10.61 13.55 5.69
CA LEU A 195 -11.45 13.35 4.51
C LEU A 195 -12.88 13.84 4.78
N ASP A 196 -13.41 13.59 5.97
CA ASP A 196 -14.75 14.02 6.38
C ASP A 196 -14.89 15.55 6.39
N ALA A 197 -13.90 16.25 6.95
CA ALA A 197 -13.89 17.72 6.91
C ALA A 197 -13.76 18.24 5.47
N THR A 198 -12.98 17.57 4.62
CA THR A 198 -12.84 17.92 3.20
C THR A 198 -14.16 17.76 2.45
N ILE A 199 -14.87 16.65 2.66
CA ILE A 199 -16.17 16.39 2.05
C ILE A 199 -17.21 17.42 2.51
N ARG A 200 -17.23 17.73 3.81
CA ARG A 200 -18.15 18.75 4.37
C ARG A 200 -17.91 20.12 3.76
N ALA A 201 -16.65 20.58 3.75
CA ALA A 201 -16.28 21.87 3.17
C ALA A 201 -16.58 21.94 1.67
N LEU A 202 -16.39 20.83 0.94
CA LEU A 202 -16.74 20.76 -0.48
C LEU A 202 -18.25 20.84 -0.70
N ALA A 203 -19.04 20.11 0.09
CA ALA A 203 -20.50 20.16 0.01
C ALA A 203 -21.02 21.57 0.27
N GLU A 204 -20.51 22.25 1.31
CA GLU A 204 -20.86 23.64 1.59
C GLU A 204 -20.51 24.58 0.43
N HIS A 205 -19.33 24.40 -0.19
CA HIS A 205 -18.90 25.22 -1.32
C HIS A 205 -19.79 25.05 -2.56
N LEU A 206 -20.20 23.82 -2.88
CA LEU A 206 -21.05 23.52 -4.04
C LEU A 206 -22.51 23.99 -3.88
N THR A 207 -22.94 24.30 -2.65
CA THR A 207 -24.31 24.76 -2.35
C THR A 207 -24.46 26.29 -2.28
N ARG A 208 -23.38 27.04 -2.47
CA ARG A 208 -23.38 28.51 -2.51
C ARG A 208 -23.57 29.03 -3.93
#